data_AF-A0A1Q7YYZ9-F1
#
_entry.id   AF-A0A1Q7YYZ9-F1
#
_cell.length_a   1.000
_cell.length_b   1.000
_cell.length_c   1.000
_cell.angle_alpha   90.00
_cell.angle_beta   90.00
_cell.angle_gamma   90.00
#
_symmetry.space_group_name_H-M   'P 1'
#
loop_
_entity.id
_entity.type
_entity.pdbx_description
1 polymer ?
#
loop_
_entity_poly.entity_id
_entity_poly.type
_entity_poly.pdbx_seq_one_letter_code
_entity_poly.pdbx_strand_id
1 'polypeptide(L)' 'MRKSLKRLRDPEAFAKCKRALEALQKQEDQGKIDLYYFDESGFALDPSMPYAWQEPASVIELPAMRYGRINV' A
#
# COMPACT_ATOMS: atom_id res chain seq x y z
N MET A 1 -4.10 -15.95 -7.04
CA MET A 1 -5.37 -15.98 -6.27
C MET A 1 -5.68 -14.56 -5.79
N ARG A 2 -6.84 -13.96 -6.14
CA ARG A 2 -7.18 -12.60 -5.72
C ARG A 2 -7.59 -12.59 -4.25
N LYS A 3 -6.73 -12.09 -3.36
CA LYS A 3 -7.09 -11.85 -1.96
C LYS A 3 -7.95 -10.58 -1.90
N SER A 4 -9.22 -10.73 -1.54
CA SER A 4 -10.18 -9.63 -1.47
C SER A 4 -10.72 -9.51 -0.05
N LEU A 5 -10.54 -8.33 0.57
CA LEU A 5 -11.06 -8.03 1.90
C LEU A 5 -12.54 -7.63 1.90
N LYS A 6 -13.24 -7.74 0.75
CA LYS A 6 -14.67 -7.38 0.62
C LYS A 6 -15.55 -8.06 1.68
N ARG A 7 -15.24 -9.30 2.07
CA ARG A 7 -16.00 -10.05 3.08
C ARG A 7 -15.81 -9.53 4.52
N LEU A 8 -14.68 -8.87 4.79
CA LEU A 8 -14.34 -8.32 6.11
C LEU A 8 -14.67 -6.84 6.24
N ARG A 9 -15.22 -6.23 5.20
CA ARG A 9 -15.55 -4.81 5.15
C ARG A 9 -16.86 -4.57 5.91
N ASP A 10 -16.83 -3.61 6.81
CA ASP A 10 -18.05 -3.05 7.39
C ASP A 10 -18.83 -2.30 6.28
N PRO A 11 -20.05 -2.75 5.94
CA PRO A 11 -20.84 -2.16 4.87
C PRO A 11 -21.31 -0.73 5.19
N GLU A 12 -21.57 -0.41 6.46
CA GLU A 12 -22.07 0.90 6.86
C GLU A 12 -20.94 1.94 6.81
N ALA A 13 -19.79 1.62 7.39
CA ALA A 13 -18.60 2.46 7.32
C ALA A 13 -18.19 2.71 5.85
N PHE A 14 -18.24 1.69 5.00
CA PHE A 14 -17.92 1.84 3.58
C PHE A 14 -18.93 2.73 2.84
N ALA A 15 -20.22 2.56 3.08
CA ALA A 15 -21.24 3.41 2.47
C ALA A 15 -21.12 4.88 2.93
N LYS A 16 -20.75 5.11 4.19
CA LYS A 16 -20.46 6.45 4.71
C LYS A 16 -19.27 7.08 4.00
N CYS A 17 -18.13 6.38 3.89
CA CYS A 17 -16.95 6.88 3.19
C CYS A 17 -17.25 7.15 1.70
N LYS A 18 -18.03 6.29 1.05
CA LYS A 18 -18.43 6.49 -0.35
C LYS A 18 -19.23 7.78 -0.55
N ARG A 19 -20.21 8.05 0.32
CA ARG A 19 -21.00 9.29 0.26
C ARG A 19 -20.14 10.54 0.50
N ALA A 20 -19.19 10.46 1.43
CA ALA A 20 -18.25 11.56 1.67
C ALA A 20 -17.36 11.82 0.45
N LEU A 21 -16.86 10.75 -0.20
CA LEU A 21 -16.07 10.85 -1.42
C LEU A 21 -16.86 11.49 -2.57
N GLU A 22 -18.11 11.08 -2.79
CA GLU A 22 -18.98 11.68 -3.81
C GLU A 22 -19.22 13.17 -3.57
N ALA A 23 -19.30 13.60 -2.31
CA ALA A 23 -19.41 15.01 -1.96
C ALA A 23 -18.12 15.79 -2.24
N LEU A 24 -16.94 15.18 -2.07
CA LEU A 24 -15.65 15.78 -2.41
C LEU A 24 -15.46 15.89 -3.93
N GLN A 25 -15.79 14.84 -4.68
CA GLN A 25 -15.76 14.86 -6.15
C GLN A 25 -16.66 15.96 -6.72
N LYS A 26 -17.88 16.13 -6.18
CA LYS A 26 -18.75 17.24 -6.61
C LYS A 26 -18.18 18.63 -6.33
N GLN A 27 -17.34 18.77 -5.29
CA GLN A 27 -16.69 20.04 -4.99
C GLN A 27 -15.49 20.29 -5.91
N GLU A 28 -14.76 19.24 -6.28
CA GLU A 28 -13.73 19.29 -7.31
C GLU A 28 -14.32 19.64 -8.68
N ASP A 29 -15.43 19.02 -9.08
CA ASP A 29 -16.14 19.33 -10.34
C ASP A 29 -16.58 20.81 -10.40
N GLN A 30 -16.83 21.42 -9.24
CA GLN A 30 -17.18 22.83 -9.11
C GLN A 30 -15.95 23.76 -9.03
N GLY A 31 -14.74 23.21 -9.10
CA GLY A 31 -13.47 23.94 -8.98
C GLY A 31 -13.22 24.53 -7.59
N LYS A 32 -13.87 23.98 -6.54
CA LYS A 32 -13.74 24.48 -5.16
C LYS A 32 -12.53 23.90 -4.43
N ILE A 33 -12.15 22.66 -4.77
CA ILE A 33 -11.03 21.94 -4.17
C ILE A 33 -10.32 21.13 -5.25
N ASP A 34 -9.03 20.89 -5.06
CA ASP A 34 -8.29 19.90 -5.85
C ASP A 34 -8.29 18.57 -5.08
N LEU A 35 -8.84 17.50 -5.67
CA LEU A 35 -8.96 16.20 -5.00
C LEU A 35 -7.89 15.23 -5.49
N TYR A 36 -6.92 14.93 -4.63
CA TYR A 36 -5.86 13.97 -4.93
C TYR A 36 -6.10 12.63 -4.25
N TYR A 37 -5.95 11.55 -5.00
CA TYR A 37 -5.94 10.20 -4.47
C TYR A 37 -4.49 9.77 -4.25
N PHE A 38 -4.17 9.41 -3.01
CA PHE A 38 -2.88 8.85 -2.66
C PHE A 38 -3.07 7.42 -2.18
N ASP A 39 -2.35 6.47 -2.77
CA ASP A 39 -2.22 5.13 -2.20
C ASP A 39 -1.04 5.13 -1.22
N GLU A 40 -1.28 4.64 0.01
CA GLU A 40 -0.24 4.49 1.02
C GLU A 40 0.98 3.79 0.41
N SER A 41 2.15 4.43 0.55
CA SER A 41 3.40 3.86 0.06
C SER A 41 3.94 2.94 1.16
N GLY A 42 3.78 1.63 0.97
CA GLY A 42 4.28 0.64 1.92
C GLY A 42 5.78 0.42 1.75
N PHE A 43 6.57 0.80 2.75
CA PHE A 43 7.97 0.41 2.81
C PHE A 43 8.05 -1.04 3.29
N ALA A 44 8.51 -1.93 2.40
CA ALA A 44 8.96 -3.25 2.81
C ALA A 44 10.38 -3.10 3.35
N LEU A 45 10.50 -3.20 4.67
CA LEU A 45 11.79 -3.33 5.35
C LEU A 45 12.37 -4.76 5.24
N ASP A 46 11.66 -5.66 4.55
CA ASP A 46 12.23 -6.93 4.14
C ASP A 46 13.29 -6.63 3.07
N PRO A 47 14.56 -7.04 3.28
CA PRO A 47 15.57 -6.88 2.25
C PRO A 47 15.14 -7.71 1.04
N SER A 48 14.64 -7.05 0.00
CA SER A 48 14.62 -7.65 -1.33
C SER A 48 16.07 -7.92 -1.66
N MET A 49 16.51 -9.17 -1.55
CA MET A 49 17.87 -9.59 -1.92
C MET A 49 17.89 -10.17 -3.34
N PRO A 50 18.01 -9.35 -4.41
CA PRO A 50 18.28 -9.89 -5.73
C PRO A 50 19.76 -9.83 -6.15
N TYR A 51 20.62 -9.00 -5.54
CA TYR A 51 21.96 -8.72 -6.11
C TYR A 51 23.11 -8.58 -5.11
N ALA A 52 23.32 -9.54 -4.21
CA ALA A 52 24.66 -9.71 -3.67
C ALA A 52 25.50 -10.41 -4.75
N TRP A 53 26.39 -9.68 -5.43
CA TRP A 53 27.32 -10.29 -6.38
C TRP A 53 28.24 -11.25 -5.63
N GLN A 54 28.44 -12.43 -6.19
CA GLN A 54 29.21 -13.49 -5.58
C GLN A 54 30.13 -14.15 -6.60
N GLU A 55 31.35 -14.46 -6.18
CA GLU A 55 32.31 -15.22 -6.99
C GLU A 55 31.92 -16.71 -7.05
N PRO A 56 32.07 -17.39 -8.20
CA PRO A 56 31.73 -18.81 -8.33
C PRO A 56 32.39 -19.67 -7.24
N ALA A 57 31.60 -20.51 -6.57
CA ALA A 57 32.00 -21.41 -5.47
C ALA A 57 32.22 -20.78 -4.08
N SER A 58 31.96 -19.48 -3.90
CA SER A 58 31.85 -18.91 -2.54
C SER A 58 30.40 -19.02 -2.02
N VAL A 59 30.18 -19.01 -0.70
CA VAL A 59 28.87 -18.82 -0.05
C VAL A 59 29.01 -17.64 0.91
N ILE A 60 28.09 -16.68 0.83
CA ILE A 60 28.21 -15.41 1.55
C ILE A 60 26.96 -15.26 2.44
N GLU A 61 27.14 -15.36 3.75
CA GLU A 61 26.05 -15.26 4.72
C GLU A 61 25.75 -13.80 5.02
N LEU A 62 24.54 -13.36 4.69
CA LEU A 62 24.06 -12.01 5.01
C LEU A 62 23.06 -12.09 6.17
N PRO A 63 23.21 -11.26 7.22
CA PRO A 63 22.23 -11.18 8.28
C PRO A 63 20.93 -10.59 7.72
N ALA A 64 19.95 -11.45 7.45
CA ALA A 64 18.62 -11.03 7.01
C ALA A 64 17.72 -10.87 8.25
N MET A 65 17.24 -9.64 8.48
CA MET A 65 16.23 -9.38 9.50
C MET A 65 14.91 -9.05 8.81
N ARG A 66 13.89 -9.88 9.06
CA ARG A 66 12.54 -9.66 8.53
C ARG A 66 11.81 -8.66 9.41
N TYR A 67 11.42 -7.53 8.83
CA TYR A 67 10.55 -6.56 9.48
C TYR A 67 9.16 -6.56 8.81
N GLY A 68 8.12 -6.25 9.59
CA GLY A 68 6.77 -6.09 9.07
C GLY A 68 6.68 -4.92 8.08
N ARG A 69 5.77 -5.01 7.11
CA ARG A 69 5.47 -3.87 6.22
C ARG A 69 4.96 -2.71 7.07
N ILE A 70 5.54 -1.54 6.85
CA ILE A 70 5.06 -0.28 7.42
C ILE A 70 4.35 0.48 6.31
N ASN A 71 3.10 0.84 6.53
CA ASN A 71 2.38 1.75 5.65
C ASN A 71 2.66 3.19 6.11
N VAL A 72 2.98 4.07 5.16
CA VAL A 72 3.22 5.51 5.36
C VAL A 72 2.30 6.30 4.44
#